data_AF-A0AAV0ND19-F1
#
_entry.id   AF-A0AAV0ND19-F1
#
_cell.length_a   1.000
_cell.length_b   1.000
_cell.length_c   1.000
_cell.angle_alpha   90.00
_cell.angle_beta   90.00
_cell.angle_gamma   90.00
#
_symmetry.space_group_name_H-M   'P 1'
#
loop_
_entity.id
_entity.type
_entity.pdbx_description
1 polymer ?
#
loop_
_entity_poly.entity_id
_entity_poly.type
_entity_poly.pdbx_seq_one_letter_code
_entity_poly.pdbx_strand_id
1 'polypeptide(L)'
;MLAILDDTYDNFATYEEAHALTEAIERMDVRALQELPDRMRNVYSVILNLYDEIEKETGKIGPTFGVQYAKAEFEQKRNHVASAVECCMKEYRVSEKEAVEFLWKEISNAWKDIVEEYCQKPTLLPSTDLTDRLLNLTRLINIFYDDGDCLINSHLLKDHLTSLFIDPVPL
;
A
#
# COMPACT_ATOMS: atom_id res chain seq x y z
N MET A 1 2.46 5.13 -8.39
CA MET A 1 3.86 4.67 -8.23
C MET A 1 3.90 3.31 -7.56
N LEU A 2 3.33 3.12 -6.37
CA LEU A 2 3.26 1.80 -5.71
C LEU A 2 2.65 0.70 -6.59
N ALA A 3 1.52 0.95 -7.26
CA ALA A 3 0.92 -0.03 -8.18
C ALA A 3 1.82 -0.39 -9.39
N ILE A 4 2.60 0.57 -9.90
CA ILE A 4 3.57 0.30 -11.00
C ILE A 4 4.72 -0.58 -10.48
N LEU A 5 5.14 -0.35 -9.23
CA LEU A 5 6.16 -1.16 -8.60
C LEU A 5 5.65 -2.58 -8.37
N ASP A 6 4.45 -2.71 -7.80
CA ASP A 6 3.74 -3.97 -7.59
C ASP A 6 3.65 -4.79 -8.89
N ASP A 7 3.10 -4.20 -9.97
CA ASP A 7 3.06 -4.81 -11.30
C ASP A 7 4.46 -5.18 -11.82
N THR A 8 5.47 -4.35 -11.53
CA THR A 8 6.86 -4.61 -11.93
C THR A 8 7.36 -5.90 -11.30
N TYR A 9 7.14 -6.09 -10.01
CA TYR A 9 7.57 -7.28 -9.28
C TYR A 9 6.74 -8.53 -9.63
N ASP A 10 5.44 -8.37 -9.86
CA ASP A 10 4.53 -9.50 -10.08
C ASP A 10 4.58 -10.04 -11.52
N ASN A 11 4.62 -9.16 -12.52
CA ASN A 11 4.38 -9.55 -13.92
C ASN A 11 5.54 -9.30 -14.87
N PHE A 12 6.51 -8.47 -14.46
CA PHE A 12 7.42 -7.85 -15.40
C PHE A 12 8.90 -8.14 -15.13
N ALA A 13 9.34 -8.20 -13.88
CA ALA A 13 10.73 -8.44 -13.53
C ALA A 13 11.06 -9.95 -13.48
N THR A 14 12.24 -10.33 -13.95
CA THR A 14 12.82 -11.62 -13.50
C THR A 14 13.25 -11.52 -12.04
N TYR A 15 13.55 -12.66 -11.42
CA TYR A 15 14.06 -12.67 -10.05
C TYR A 15 15.33 -11.82 -9.90
N GLU A 16 16.27 -11.92 -10.83
CA GLU A 16 17.53 -11.17 -10.81
C GLU A 16 17.27 -9.66 -10.98
N GLU A 17 16.35 -9.29 -11.88
CA GLU A 17 15.95 -7.90 -12.08
C GLU A 17 15.26 -7.32 -10.84
N ALA A 18 14.33 -8.07 -10.25
CA ALA A 18 13.62 -7.70 -9.03
C ALA A 18 14.58 -7.57 -7.85
N HIS A 19 15.55 -8.48 -7.73
CA HIS A 19 16.57 -8.43 -6.68
C HIS A 19 17.45 -7.18 -6.82
N ALA A 20 17.99 -6.93 -8.01
CA ALA A 20 18.81 -5.74 -8.27
C ALA A 20 18.03 -4.43 -8.07
N LEU A 21 16.76 -4.38 -8.51
CA LEU A 21 15.87 -3.24 -8.27
C LEU A 21 15.64 -3.02 -6.77
N THR A 22 15.44 -4.09 -6.00
CA THR A 22 15.29 -4.02 -4.54
C THR A 22 16.54 -3.42 -3.90
N GLU A 23 17.73 -3.91 -4.25
CA GLU A 23 19.00 -3.37 -3.72
C GLU A 23 19.23 -1.89 -4.12
N ALA A 24 18.77 -1.48 -5.30
CA ALA A 24 18.83 -0.08 -5.72
C ALA A 24 17.86 0.80 -4.90
N ILE A 25 16.63 0.32 -4.68
CA ILE A 25 15.64 1.01 -3.85
C ILE A 25 16.13 1.12 -2.40
N GLU A 26 16.68 0.06 -1.82
CA GLU A 26 17.24 0.08 -0.46
C GLU A 26 18.36 1.14 -0.32
N ARG A 27 19.19 1.31 -1.35
CA ARG A 27 20.26 2.33 -1.37
C ARG A 27 19.76 3.76 -1.54
N MET A 28 18.61 3.96 -2.22
CA MET A 28 18.08 5.29 -2.57
C MET A 28 19.16 6.23 -3.16
N ASP A 29 19.95 5.75 -4.11
CA ASP A 29 21.08 6.46 -4.72
C ASP A 29 20.99 6.45 -6.25
N VAL A 30 21.01 7.64 -6.85
CA VAL A 30 20.97 7.83 -8.32
C VAL A 30 22.05 7.03 -9.06
N ARG A 31 23.19 6.75 -8.42
CA ARG A 31 24.28 5.97 -9.02
C ARG A 31 23.88 4.52 -9.29
N ALA A 32 22.96 3.96 -8.51
CA ALA A 32 22.45 2.60 -8.71
C ALA A 32 21.74 2.44 -10.07
N LEU A 33 21.30 3.52 -10.73
CA LEU A 33 20.77 3.48 -12.10
C LEU A 33 21.76 2.81 -13.08
N GLN A 34 23.06 3.02 -12.91
CA GLN A 34 24.09 2.47 -13.82
C GLN A 34 24.25 0.96 -13.68
N GLU A 35 23.87 0.41 -12.54
CA GLU A 35 24.00 -1.01 -12.22
C GLU A 35 22.76 -1.81 -12.64
N LEU A 36 21.64 -1.12 -12.92
CA LEU A 36 20.39 -1.75 -13.31
C LEU A 36 20.30 -2.03 -14.82
N PRO A 37 19.64 -3.13 -15.22
CA PRO A 37 19.20 -3.33 -16.60
C PRO A 37 18.33 -2.18 -17.10
N ASP A 38 18.35 -1.92 -18.40
CA ASP A 38 17.69 -0.74 -19.01
C ASP A 38 16.20 -0.61 -18.64
N ARG A 39 15.50 -1.73 -18.51
CA ARG A 39 14.09 -1.77 -18.10
C ARG A 39 13.88 -1.32 -16.65
N MET A 40 14.68 -1.85 -15.72
CA MET A 40 14.60 -1.52 -14.29
C MET A 40 15.10 -0.10 -14.00
N ARG A 41 16.04 0.39 -14.81
CA ARG A 41 16.54 1.76 -14.75
C ARG A 41 15.41 2.79 -14.93
N ASN A 42 14.48 2.53 -15.85
CA ASN A 42 13.32 3.40 -16.06
C ASN A 42 12.39 3.42 -14.84
N VAL A 43 12.09 2.25 -14.27
CA VAL A 43 11.24 2.14 -13.06
C VAL A 43 11.90 2.88 -11.89
N TYR A 44 13.18 2.65 -11.66
CA TYR A 44 13.92 3.31 -10.58
C TYR A 44 14.05 4.83 -10.78
N SER A 45 14.19 5.31 -12.02
CA SER A 45 14.18 6.74 -12.33
C SER A 45 12.86 7.40 -11.94
N VAL A 46 11.72 6.75 -12.20
CA VAL A 46 10.41 7.28 -11.79
C VAL A 46 10.30 7.37 -10.26
N ILE A 47 10.83 6.37 -9.54
CA ILE A 47 10.88 6.38 -8.08
C ILE A 47 11.69 7.58 -7.57
N LEU A 48 12.94 7.74 -8.04
CA LEU A 48 13.82 8.84 -7.62
C LEU A 48 13.20 10.21 -7.90
N ASN A 49 12.65 10.41 -9.10
CA ASN A 49 12.02 11.68 -9.48
C ASN A 49 10.82 12.01 -8.58
N LEU A 50 10.02 11.01 -8.18
CA LEU A 50 8.89 11.23 -7.29
C LEU A 50 9.36 11.60 -5.88
N TYR A 51 10.41 10.95 -5.36
CA TYR A 51 10.98 11.33 -4.07
C TYR A 51 11.54 12.76 -4.10
N ASP A 52 12.25 13.14 -5.16
CA ASP A 52 12.73 14.52 -5.34
C ASP A 52 11.56 15.53 -5.40
N GLU A 53 10.46 15.19 -6.06
CA GLU A 53 9.25 16.05 -6.12
C GLU A 53 8.58 16.15 -4.75
N ILE A 54 8.41 15.03 -4.04
CA ILE A 54 7.86 15.02 -2.67
C ILE A 54 8.75 15.84 -1.75
N GLU A 55 10.07 15.67 -1.76
CA GLU A 55 11.01 16.46 -0.95
C GLU A 55 10.93 17.94 -1.29
N LYS A 56 10.83 18.30 -2.57
CA LYS A 56 10.67 19.69 -3.01
C LYS A 56 9.37 20.31 -2.53
N GLU A 57 8.25 19.59 -2.58
CA GLU A 57 6.94 20.09 -2.14
C GLU A 57 6.85 20.12 -0.61
N THR A 58 7.30 19.07 0.09
CA THR A 58 7.29 18.99 1.55
C THR A 58 8.31 19.92 2.20
N GLY A 59 9.45 20.16 1.57
CA GLY A 59 10.45 21.15 2.00
C GLY A 59 9.91 22.57 2.08
N LYS A 60 8.80 22.88 1.39
CA LYS A 60 8.09 24.17 1.50
C LYS A 60 7.26 24.29 2.79
N ILE A 61 6.91 23.16 3.41
CA ILE A 61 6.01 23.04 4.56
C ILE A 61 6.79 22.79 5.86
N GLY A 62 8.07 22.37 5.76
CA GLY A 62 8.98 22.09 6.87
C GLY A 62 9.48 20.63 6.86
N PRO A 63 10.42 20.22 7.74
CA PRO A 63 10.93 18.86 7.75
C PRO A 63 9.83 17.84 8.09
N THR A 64 9.48 16.96 7.16
CA THR A 64 8.40 15.98 7.32
C THR A 64 8.91 14.60 7.75
N PHE A 65 8.35 14.09 8.85
CA PHE A 65 8.57 12.74 9.40
C PHE A 65 8.14 11.61 8.43
N GLY A 66 7.17 11.87 7.54
CA GLY A 66 6.60 10.86 6.64
C GLY A 66 7.56 10.27 5.60
N VAL A 67 8.53 11.06 5.12
CA VAL A 67 9.55 10.57 4.16
C VAL A 67 10.54 9.61 4.85
N GLN A 68 10.85 9.85 6.13
CA GLN A 68 11.73 8.98 6.91
C GLN A 68 11.03 7.68 7.32
N TYR A 69 9.73 7.72 7.63
CA TYR A 69 8.95 6.53 7.97
C TYR A 69 8.78 5.59 6.78
N ALA A 70 8.45 6.13 5.60
CA ALA A 70 8.37 5.35 4.37
C ALA A 70 9.67 4.58 4.11
N LYS A 71 10.84 5.18 4.39
CA LYS A 71 12.16 4.55 4.23
C LYS A 71 12.40 3.36 5.17
N ALA A 72 11.74 3.30 6.34
CA ALA A 72 11.89 2.21 7.31
C ALA A 72 10.87 1.07 7.11
N GLU A 73 9.71 1.36 6.52
CA GLU A 73 8.64 0.37 6.30
C GLU A 73 8.91 -0.57 5.11
N PHE A 74 9.80 -0.16 4.18
CA PHE A 74 10.19 -0.98 3.01
C PHE A 74 11.11 -2.17 3.34
N GLU A 75 11.39 -2.48 4.61
CA GLU A 75 12.26 -3.60 5.02
C GLU A 75 11.60 -5.01 4.94
N GLN A 76 10.40 -5.18 4.38
CA GLN A 76 9.79 -6.51 4.20
C GLN A 76 9.73 -6.97 2.74
N LYS A 77 10.65 -7.87 2.39
CA LYS A 77 10.70 -8.63 1.13
C LYS A 77 9.64 -9.71 1.06
N ARG A 78 9.03 -9.96 -0.12
CA ARG A 78 8.67 -11.31 -0.58
C ARG A 78 8.71 -11.49 -2.11
N ASN A 79 9.32 -12.62 -2.51
CA ASN A 79 9.11 -13.32 -3.78
C ASN A 79 7.67 -13.82 -3.90
N HIS A 80 7.20 -14.07 -5.14
CA HIS A 80 5.92 -14.72 -5.49
C HIS A 80 5.09 -15.20 -4.30
N VAL A 81 4.11 -14.38 -3.93
CA VAL A 81 3.40 -14.53 -2.67
C VAL A 81 2.28 -15.55 -2.86
N ALA A 82 2.39 -16.70 -2.18
CA ALA A 82 1.24 -17.57 -1.95
C ALA A 82 0.17 -16.73 -1.23
N SER A 83 -1.08 -16.79 -1.69
CA SER A 83 -2.14 -15.94 -1.13
C SER A 83 -2.31 -16.17 0.37
N ALA A 84 -2.88 -15.20 1.10
CA ALA A 84 -3.16 -15.36 2.53
C ALA A 84 -3.99 -16.62 2.81
N VAL A 85 -4.93 -16.94 1.92
CA VAL A 85 -5.75 -18.16 1.97
C VAL A 85 -4.90 -19.41 1.79
N GLU A 86 -4.05 -19.47 0.76
CA GLU A 86 -3.16 -20.61 0.53
C GLU A 86 -2.17 -20.84 1.67
N CYS A 87 -1.66 -19.75 2.26
CA CYS A 87 -0.80 -19.81 3.44
C CYS A 87 -1.55 -20.40 4.63
N CYS A 88 -2.76 -19.89 4.91
CA CYS A 88 -3.62 -20.37 6.00
C CYS A 88 -3.99 -21.85 5.82
N MET A 89 -4.39 -22.25 4.62
CA MET A 89 -4.68 -23.66 4.30
C MET A 89 -3.47 -24.57 4.56
N LYS A 90 -2.26 -24.17 4.13
CA LYS A 90 -1.04 -24.97 4.32
C LYS A 90 -0.62 -25.04 5.79
N GLU A 91 -0.69 -23.92 6.51
CA GLU A 91 -0.25 -23.82 7.90
C GLU A 91 -1.18 -24.57 8.85
N TYR A 92 -2.49 -24.30 8.76
CA TYR A 92 -3.49 -24.90 9.64
C TYR A 92 -4.07 -26.20 9.09
N ARG A 93 -3.70 -26.61 7.87
CA ARG A 93 -4.20 -27.81 7.18
C ARG A 93 -5.73 -27.84 7.07
N VAL A 94 -6.30 -26.68 6.80
CA VAL A 94 -7.75 -26.47 6.68
C VAL A 94 -8.15 -26.37 5.21
N SER A 95 -9.44 -26.54 4.93
CA SER A 95 -10.01 -26.26 3.61
C SER A 95 -9.97 -24.76 3.29
N GLU A 96 -10.09 -24.43 2.01
CA GLU A 96 -10.17 -23.04 1.55
C GLU A 96 -11.29 -22.26 2.23
N LYS A 97 -12.47 -22.87 2.36
CA LYS A 97 -13.62 -22.26 3.03
C LYS A 97 -13.32 -21.95 4.50
N GLU A 98 -12.74 -22.90 5.22
CA GLU A 98 -12.35 -22.69 6.63
C GLU A 98 -11.25 -21.63 6.77
N ALA A 99 -10.30 -21.56 5.84
CA ALA A 99 -9.28 -20.53 5.80
C ALA A 99 -9.88 -19.13 5.57
N VAL A 100 -10.82 -18.99 4.62
CA VAL A 100 -11.54 -17.73 4.36
C VAL A 100 -12.35 -17.29 5.57
N GLU A 101 -13.11 -18.20 6.19
CA GLU A 101 -13.89 -17.91 7.40
C GLU A 101 -12.98 -17.48 8.57
N PHE A 102 -11.83 -18.13 8.74
CA PHE A 102 -10.83 -17.77 9.72
C PHE A 102 -10.25 -16.36 9.47
N LEU A 103 -9.78 -16.08 8.26
CA LEU A 103 -9.20 -14.78 7.90
C LEU A 103 -10.23 -13.65 8.04
N TRP A 104 -11.47 -13.88 7.62
CA TRP A 104 -12.55 -12.90 7.77
C TRP A 104 -12.82 -12.56 9.24
N LYS A 105 -12.77 -13.57 10.12
CA LYS A 105 -12.91 -13.36 11.57
C LYS A 105 -11.76 -12.52 12.12
N GLU A 106 -10.52 -12.78 11.71
CA GLU A 106 -9.37 -11.99 12.13
C GLU A 106 -9.46 -10.53 11.66
N ILE A 107 -9.83 -10.30 10.39
CA ILE A 107 -10.09 -8.95 9.86
C ILE A 107 -11.19 -8.25 10.66
N SER A 108 -12.28 -8.96 10.95
CA SER A 108 -13.41 -8.42 11.72
C SER A 108 -13.04 -8.07 13.17
N ASN A 109 -12.13 -8.83 13.78
CA ASN A 109 -11.63 -8.54 15.12
C ASN A 109 -10.70 -7.33 15.09
N ALA A 110 -9.74 -7.29 14.15
CA ALA A 110 -8.84 -6.16 13.97
C ALA A 110 -9.59 -4.84 13.73
N TRP A 111 -10.70 -4.87 12.98
CA TRP A 111 -11.55 -3.69 12.81
C TRP A 111 -12.16 -3.20 14.14
N LYS A 112 -12.61 -4.11 15.01
CA LYS A 112 -13.14 -3.74 16.34
C LYS A 112 -12.05 -3.11 17.20
N ASP A 113 -10.85 -3.66 17.18
CA ASP A 113 -9.71 -3.14 17.92
C ASP A 113 -9.38 -1.71 17.46
N ILE A 114 -9.31 -1.46 16.14
CA ILE A 114 -9.11 -0.11 15.58
C ILE A 114 -10.18 0.87 16.05
N VAL A 115 -11.45 0.47 16.02
CA VAL A 115 -12.58 1.33 16.43
C VAL A 115 -12.54 1.59 17.94
N GLU A 116 -12.22 0.57 18.74
CA GLU A 116 -12.09 0.69 20.19
C GLU A 116 -10.94 1.64 20.57
N GLU A 117 -9.75 1.45 19.99
CA GLU A 117 -8.59 2.33 20.21
C GLU A 117 -8.88 3.77 19.78
N TYR A 118 -9.55 3.96 18.64
CA TYR A 118 -9.99 5.28 18.18
C TYR A 118 -10.92 5.95 19.20
N CYS A 119 -11.91 5.22 19.72
CA CYS A 119 -12.86 5.73 20.70
C CYS A 119 -12.21 6.07 22.04
N GLN A 120 -11.20 5.30 22.45
CA GLN A 120 -10.48 5.49 23.70
C GLN A 120 -9.54 6.71 23.69
N LYS A 121 -9.35 7.37 22.53
CA LYS A 121 -8.48 8.53 22.26
C LYS A 121 -7.08 8.35 22.86
N PRO A 122 -6.08 7.92 22.07
CA PRO A 122 -4.74 7.73 22.59
C PRO A 122 -4.16 9.07 23.09
N THR A 123 -3.85 9.14 24.39
CA THR A 123 -3.11 10.25 25.02
C THR A 123 -1.72 10.48 24.39
N LEU A 124 -1.25 9.54 23.56
CA LEU A 124 0.07 9.52 22.94
C LEU A 124 0.18 10.26 21.60
N LEU A 125 -0.94 10.53 20.91
CA LEU A 125 -0.95 11.25 19.63
C LEU A 125 -1.57 12.63 19.83
N PRO A 126 -0.76 13.72 19.79
CA PRO A 126 -1.25 15.08 20.07
C PRO A 126 -2.30 15.61 19.08
N SER A 127 -2.45 14.98 17.91
CA SER A 127 -3.34 15.42 16.83
C SER A 127 -4.40 14.38 16.48
N THR A 128 -5.67 14.73 16.66
CA THR A 128 -6.83 13.97 16.13
C THR A 128 -6.72 13.73 14.63
N ASP A 129 -6.09 14.65 13.90
CA ASP A 129 -5.95 14.60 12.44
C ASP A 129 -5.18 13.38 11.92
N LEU A 130 -4.17 12.90 12.66
CA LEU A 130 -3.42 11.70 12.27
C LEU A 130 -4.24 10.43 12.48
N THR A 131 -4.95 10.36 13.61
CA THR A 131 -5.84 9.23 13.92
C THR A 131 -7.00 9.16 12.93
N ASP A 132 -7.57 10.30 12.53
CA ASP A 132 -8.62 10.37 11.50
C ASP A 132 -8.10 9.91 10.13
N ARG A 133 -6.86 10.26 9.77
CA ARG A 133 -6.23 9.78 8.52
C ARG A 133 -6.06 8.27 8.50
N LEU A 134 -5.58 7.68 9.61
CA LEU A 134 -5.41 6.22 9.72
C LEU A 134 -6.78 5.51 9.63
N LEU A 135 -7.78 5.99 10.36
CA LEU A 135 -9.13 5.42 10.31
C LEU A 135 -9.75 5.52 8.90
N ASN A 136 -9.59 6.66 8.24
CA ASN A 136 -10.10 6.86 6.89
C ASN A 136 -9.35 6.01 5.85
N LEU A 137 -8.06 5.73 6.05
CA LEU A 137 -7.31 4.79 5.21
C LEU A 137 -7.88 3.37 5.34
N THR A 138 -8.14 2.89 6.56
CA THR A 138 -8.76 1.56 6.76
C THR A 138 -10.15 1.47 6.13
N ARG A 139 -10.96 2.53 6.23
CA ARG A 139 -12.27 2.60 5.57
C ARG A 139 -12.16 2.58 4.05
N LEU A 140 -11.15 3.25 3.49
CA LEU A 140 -10.90 3.27 2.06
C LEU A 140 -10.58 1.86 1.55
N ILE A 141 -9.75 1.11 2.27
CA ILE A 141 -9.46 -0.30 1.93
C ILE A 141 -10.74 -1.12 1.89
N ASN A 142 -11.66 -0.94 2.85
CA ASN A 142 -12.95 -1.64 2.79
C ASN A 142 -13.72 -1.31 1.51
N ILE A 143 -13.82 -0.03 1.13
CA ILE A 143 -14.48 0.39 -0.13
C ILE A 143 -13.84 -0.26 -1.36
N PHE A 144 -12.51 -0.37 -1.39
CA PHE A 144 -11.78 -0.94 -2.54
C PHE A 144 -11.97 -2.44 -2.72
N TYR A 145 -12.43 -3.16 -1.69
CA TYR A 145 -12.53 -4.62 -1.72
C TYR A 145 -13.94 -5.17 -1.42
N ASP A 146 -14.92 -4.32 -1.05
CA ASP A 146 -16.28 -4.74 -0.67
C ASP A 146 -17.02 -5.44 -1.83
N ASP A 147 -16.97 -4.84 -3.03
CA ASP A 147 -17.60 -5.36 -4.26
C ASP A 147 -16.61 -6.13 -5.17
N GLY A 148 -15.45 -6.50 -4.61
CA GLY A 148 -14.32 -7.08 -5.34
C GLY A 148 -13.17 -6.11 -5.53
N ASP A 149 -12.07 -6.60 -6.12
CA ASP A 149 -10.83 -5.83 -6.26
C ASP A 149 -11.00 -4.66 -7.26
N CYS A 150 -11.24 -3.48 -6.72
CA CYS A 150 -11.41 -2.24 -7.47
C CYS A 150 -10.10 -1.71 -8.07
N LEU A 151 -8.93 -2.10 -7.54
CA LEU A 151 -7.63 -1.66 -8.04
C LEU A 151 -7.34 -2.31 -9.40
N ILE A 152 -7.78 -3.56 -9.57
CA ILE A 152 -7.74 -4.28 -10.84
C ILE A 152 -8.98 -3.93 -11.69
N ASN A 153 -10.16 -3.86 -11.06
CA ASN A 153 -11.45 -3.65 -11.73
C ASN A 153 -12.00 -2.24 -11.49
N SER A 154 -11.35 -1.24 -12.08
CA SER A 154 -11.67 0.19 -11.87
C SER A 154 -13.13 0.59 -12.14
N HIS A 155 -13.88 -0.20 -12.91
CA HIS A 155 -15.30 0.02 -13.17
C HIS A 155 -16.17 -0.09 -11.91
N LEU A 156 -15.73 -0.84 -10.90
CA LEU A 156 -16.43 -0.98 -9.62
C LEU A 156 -16.46 0.35 -8.83
N LEU A 157 -15.48 1.24 -9.05
CA LEU A 157 -15.45 2.57 -8.42
C LEU A 157 -16.25 3.63 -9.16
N LYS A 158 -16.79 3.32 -10.34
CA LYS A 158 -17.37 4.32 -11.24
C LYS A 158 -18.52 5.08 -10.59
N ASP A 159 -19.40 4.38 -9.87
CA ASP A 159 -20.58 5.00 -9.26
C ASP A 159 -20.17 5.89 -8.07
N HIS A 160 -19.19 5.45 -7.28
CA HIS A 160 -18.60 6.26 -6.21
C HIS A 160 -17.95 7.53 -6.75
N LEU A 161 -17.16 7.44 -7.83
CA LEU A 161 -16.50 8.59 -8.44
C LEU A 161 -17.51 9.56 -9.06
N THR A 162 -18.55 9.04 -9.70
CA THR A 162 -19.61 9.85 -10.32
C THR A 162 -20.36 10.64 -9.26
N SER A 163 -20.79 9.99 -8.18
CA SER A 163 -21.48 10.64 -7.06
C SER A 163 -20.62 11.69 -6.34
N LEU A 164 -19.31 11.44 -6.19
CA LEU A 164 -18.43 12.33 -5.42
C LEU A 164 -17.93 13.55 -6.23
N PHE A 165 -17.65 13.37 -7.52
CA PHE A 165 -16.95 14.38 -8.32
C PHE A 165 -17.73 14.89 -9.54
N ILE A 166 -18.81 14.23 -9.96
CA ILE A 166 -19.55 14.59 -11.17
C ILE A 166 -20.93 15.11 -10.82
N ASP A 167 -21.71 14.34 -10.06
CA ASP A 167 -23.10 14.66 -9.75
C ASP A 167 -23.19 15.53 -8.49
N PRO A 168 -23.67 16.78 -8.59
CA PRO A 168 -23.86 17.62 -7.41
C PRO A 168 -25.03 17.11 -6.56
N VAL A 169 -24.91 17.24 -5.24
CA VAL A 169 -26.02 16.95 -4.32
C VAL A 169 -27.18 17.89 -4.65
N PRO A 170 -28.39 17.36 -4.95
CA PRO A 170 -29.56 18.20 -5.20
C PRO A 170 -29.86 19.09 -3.99
N LEU A 171 -30.12 20.39 -4.25
CA LEU A 171 -30.49 21.38 -3.24
C LEU A 171 -31.97 21.29 -2.87
#